data_AF-A0A9X1VQ43-F1
#
_entry.id   AF-A0A9X1VQ43-F1
#
_cell.length_a   1.000
_cell.length_b   1.000
_cell.length_c   1.000
_cell.angle_alpha   90.00
_cell.angle_beta   90.00
_cell.angle_gamma   90.00
#
_symmetry.space_group_name_H-M   'P 1'
#
loop_
_entity.id
_entity.type
_entity.pdbx_description
1 polymer ?
#
loop_
_entity_poly.entity_id
_entity_poly.type
_entity_poly.pdbx_seq_one_letter_code
_entity_poly.pdbx_strand_id
1 'polypeptide(L)'
;MEISESEKKELDKLKIGKLVKNTISIILEKDLISENEIQNLLKKDYSKFTFNVIFPILKKVDKKISLKENGLINGNPRYYAKPIENRETEYLLTNEWKEYNREDFMNWLKRKVSDL
;
A
#
# COMPACT_ATOMS: atom_id res chain seq x y z
N MET A 1 -9.53 -16.81 -6.02
CA MET A 1 -8.34 -17.66 -6.20
C MET A 1 -7.84 -18.08 -4.83
N GLU A 2 -7.67 -19.39 -4.58
CA GLU A 2 -7.07 -19.88 -3.34
C GLU A 2 -5.54 -19.81 -3.47
N ILE A 3 -4.89 -19.00 -2.64
CA ILE A 3 -3.43 -18.98 -2.54
C ILE A 3 -2.99 -20.35 -2.04
N SER A 4 -2.13 -21.04 -2.79
CA SER A 4 -1.66 -22.36 -2.39
C SER A 4 -0.83 -22.30 -1.10
N GLU A 5 -0.79 -23.40 -0.35
CA GLU A 5 -0.03 -23.50 0.91
C GLU A 5 1.47 -23.19 0.72
N SER A 6 2.02 -23.48 -0.46
CA SER A 6 3.41 -23.16 -0.83
C SER A 6 3.62 -21.68 -1.11
N GLU A 7 2.71 -21.03 -1.84
CA GLU A 7 2.78 -19.58 -2.09
C GLU A 7 2.62 -18.80 -0.79
N LYS A 8 1.72 -19.26 0.09
CA LYS A 8 1.53 -18.68 1.42
C LYS A 8 2.80 -18.76 2.27
N LYS A 9 3.51 -19.89 2.26
CA LYS A 9 4.81 -20.06 2.93
C LYS A 9 5.90 -19.14 2.38
N GLU A 10 5.92 -18.88 1.08
CA GLU A 10 6.87 -17.94 0.49
C GLU A 10 6.56 -16.47 0.84
N LEU A 11 5.27 -16.10 0.88
CA LEU A 11 4.83 -14.78 1.34
C LEU A 11 5.13 -14.54 2.83
N ASP A 12 5.04 -15.59 3.65
CA ASP A 12 5.39 -15.53 5.08
C ASP A 12 6.88 -15.30 5.33
N LYS A 13 7.76 -15.69 4.40
CA LYS A 13 9.21 -15.42 4.48
C LYS A 13 9.59 -13.98 4.11
N LEU A 14 8.75 -13.27 3.35
CA LEU A 14 9.01 -11.89 2.97
C LEU A 14 8.76 -10.96 4.16
N LYS A 15 9.69 -10.05 4.46
CA LYS A 15 9.43 -8.94 5.40
C LYS A 15 8.18 -8.17 4.96
N ILE A 16 7.33 -7.77 5.91
CA ILE A 16 6.04 -7.15 5.63
C ILE A 16 6.13 -5.95 4.69
N GLY A 17 7.11 -5.05 4.88
CA GLY A 17 7.26 -3.89 4.01
C GLY A 17 7.54 -4.27 2.56
N LYS A 18 8.26 -5.37 2.31
CA LYS A 18 8.50 -5.88 0.96
C LYS A 18 7.25 -6.55 0.38
N LEU A 19 6.54 -7.32 1.20
CA LEU A 19 5.25 -7.91 0.83
C LEU A 19 4.26 -6.82 0.38
N VAL A 20 3.99 -5.85 1.25
CA VAL A 20 3.02 -4.77 0.96
C VAL A 20 3.44 -3.96 -0.25
N LYS A 21 4.73 -3.59 -0.35
CA LYS A 21 5.23 -2.84 -1.49
C LYS A 21 4.98 -3.58 -2.81
N ASN A 22 5.34 -4.85 -2.88
CA ASN A 22 5.16 -5.63 -4.10
C ASN A 22 3.67 -5.79 -4.43
N THR A 23 2.85 -6.17 -3.44
CA THR A 23 1.44 -6.46 -3.65
C THR A 23 0.62 -5.22 -3.99
N ILE A 24 0.81 -4.10 -3.28
CA ILE A 24 0.10 -2.84 -3.58
C ILE A 24 0.52 -2.26 -4.94
N SER A 25 1.81 -2.39 -5.33
CA SER A 25 2.24 -2.02 -6.67
C SER A 25 1.44 -2.78 -7.73
N ILE A 26 1.36 -4.10 -7.63
CA ILE A 26 0.60 -4.93 -8.57
C ILE A 26 -0.89 -4.55 -8.57
N ILE A 27 -1.49 -4.37 -7.40
CA ILE A 27 -2.91 -4.02 -7.26
C ILE A 27 -3.24 -2.71 -7.97
N LEU A 28 -2.41 -1.68 -7.79
CA LEU A 28 -2.62 -0.38 -8.41
C LEU A 28 -2.31 -0.41 -9.91
N GLU A 29 -1.18 -0.99 -10.32
CA GLU A 29 -0.79 -1.07 -11.74
C GLU A 29 -1.81 -1.84 -12.58
N LYS A 30 -2.47 -2.85 -11.99
CA LYS A 30 -3.50 -3.67 -12.64
C LYS A 30 -4.95 -3.27 -12.33
N ASP A 31 -5.16 -2.17 -11.60
CA ASP A 31 -6.48 -1.65 -11.25
C ASP A 31 -7.40 -2.68 -10.54
N LEU A 32 -6.84 -3.47 -9.62
CA LEU A 32 -7.51 -4.62 -8.97
C LEU A 32 -8.38 -4.26 -7.75
N ILE A 33 -8.53 -2.98 -7.46
CA ILE A 33 -9.40 -2.46 -6.38
C ILE A 33 -10.23 -1.31 -6.91
N SER A 34 -11.42 -1.14 -6.34
CA SER A 34 -12.31 -0.05 -6.74
C SER A 34 -11.70 1.34 -6.47
N GLU A 35 -12.12 2.34 -7.25
CA GLU A 35 -11.75 3.75 -7.03
C GLU A 35 -12.10 4.22 -5.60
N ASN A 36 -13.24 3.80 -5.06
CA ASN A 36 -13.63 4.13 -3.69
C ASN A 36 -12.64 3.57 -2.66
N GLU A 37 -12.07 2.40 -2.92
CA GLU A 37 -11.03 1.83 -2.06
C GLU A 37 -9.73 2.63 -2.17
N ILE A 38 -9.32 3.06 -3.37
CA ILE A 38 -8.18 3.97 -3.55
C ILE A 38 -8.40 5.26 -2.73
N GLN A 39 -9.60 5.86 -2.81
CA GLN A 39 -9.93 7.05 -2.00
C GLN A 39 -9.86 6.79 -0.49
N ASN A 40 -10.18 5.57 -0.03
CA ASN A 40 -10.03 5.20 1.37
C ASN A 40 -8.56 5.04 1.78
N LEU A 41 -7.71 4.47 0.91
CA LEU A 41 -6.27 4.34 1.16
C LEU A 41 -5.54 5.69 1.26
N LEU A 42 -6.13 6.78 0.75
CA LEU A 42 -5.64 8.15 0.93
C LEU A 42 -5.98 8.75 2.30
N LYS A 43 -6.85 8.10 3.09
CA LYS A 43 -7.34 8.63 4.36
C LYS A 43 -6.53 8.06 5.53
N LYS A 44 -6.07 8.95 6.40
CA LYS A 44 -5.33 8.59 7.61
C LYS A 44 -6.15 7.70 8.55
N ASP A 45 -7.41 8.06 8.82
CA ASP A 45 -8.24 7.33 9.79
C ASP A 45 -8.58 5.92 9.29
N TYR A 46 -8.85 5.78 8.00
CA TYR A 46 -9.04 4.47 7.37
C TYR A 46 -7.78 3.61 7.49
N SER A 47 -6.61 4.21 7.27
CA SER A 47 -5.32 3.51 7.38
C SER A 47 -5.07 3.02 8.82
N LYS A 48 -5.40 3.84 9.81
CA LYS A 48 -5.27 3.48 11.22
C LYS A 48 -6.25 2.40 11.63
N PHE A 49 -7.50 2.48 11.21
CA PHE A 49 -8.53 1.50 11.55
C PHE A 49 -8.33 0.16 10.85
N THR A 50 -7.90 0.19 9.58
CA THR A 50 -7.85 -1.02 8.72
C THR A 50 -6.52 -1.75 8.79
N PHE A 51 -5.41 -1.03 8.97
CA PHE A 51 -4.05 -1.59 8.92
C PHE A 51 -3.23 -1.34 10.19
N ASN A 52 -3.78 -0.60 11.16
CA ASN A 52 -3.03 -0.10 12.31
C ASN A 52 -1.82 0.78 11.92
N VAL A 53 -1.92 1.50 10.79
CA VAL A 53 -0.87 2.41 10.28
C VAL A 53 -1.29 3.88 10.47
N ILE A 54 -0.40 4.71 11.00
CA ILE A 54 -0.74 6.10 11.41
C ILE A 54 -0.67 7.13 10.27
N PHE A 55 -0.23 6.73 9.08
CA PHE A 55 -0.19 7.54 7.87
C PHE A 55 -1.15 6.96 6.83
N PRO A 56 -1.66 7.78 5.90
CA PRO A 56 -2.31 7.27 4.69
C PRO A 56 -1.47 6.18 4.03
N ILE A 57 -2.10 5.06 3.67
CA ILE A 57 -1.42 4.00 2.91
C ILE A 57 -0.88 4.55 1.60
N LEU A 58 -1.71 5.33 0.90
CA LEU A 58 -1.35 6.02 -0.33
C LEU A 58 -1.30 7.53 -0.12
N LYS A 59 -0.44 8.20 -0.87
CA LYS A 59 -0.42 9.65 -1.03
C LYS A 59 -0.37 9.98 -2.52
N LYS A 60 -1.27 10.83 -3.02
CA LYS A 60 -1.17 11.35 -4.39
C LYS A 60 0.10 12.16 -4.56
N VAL A 61 0.81 11.96 -5.66
CA VAL A 61 1.98 12.78 -6.02
C VAL A 61 1.52 14.18 -6.40
N ASP A 62 2.06 15.19 -5.72
CA ASP A 62 1.97 16.58 -6.12
C ASP A 62 3.08 16.89 -7.14
N LYS A 63 2.68 17.12 -8.40
CA LYS A 63 3.61 17.40 -9.51
C LYS A 63 4.30 18.77 -9.41
N LYS A 64 3.92 19.62 -8.44
CA LYS A 64 4.54 20.94 -8.22
C LYS A 64 5.81 20.90 -7.38
N ILE A 65 6.08 19.78 -6.70
CA ILE A 65 7.25 19.57 -5.85
C ILE A 65 8.01 18.32 -6.26
N SER A 66 9.26 18.15 -5.82
CA SER A 66 10.04 16.96 -6.18
C SER A 66 9.43 15.68 -5.58
N LEU A 67 9.70 14.52 -6.19
CA LEU A 67 9.31 13.22 -5.62
C LEU A 67 9.88 13.00 -4.22
N LYS A 68 11.11 13.49 -3.98
CA LYS A 68 11.73 13.46 -2.66
C LYS A 68 10.86 14.20 -1.64
N GLU A 69 10.48 15.45 -1.94
CA GLU A 69 9.64 16.26 -1.05
C GLU A 69 8.24 15.66 -0.85
N ASN A 70 7.64 15.08 -1.90
CA ASN A 70 6.40 14.34 -1.78
C ASN A 70 6.47 13.21 -0.73
N GLY A 71 7.62 12.53 -0.62
CA GLY A 71 7.81 11.43 0.32
C GLY A 71 8.05 11.84 1.78
N LEU A 72 8.22 13.14 2.05
CA LEU A 72 8.53 13.63 3.40
C LEU A 72 7.26 14.05 4.16
N ILE A 73 7.28 13.80 5.47
CA ILE A 73 6.39 14.43 6.46
C ILE A 73 7.31 15.02 7.54
N ASN A 74 7.22 16.33 7.77
CA ASN A 74 8.07 17.06 8.73
C ASN A 74 9.57 16.74 8.53
N GLY A 75 10.03 16.77 7.28
CA GLY A 75 11.42 16.48 6.90
C GLY A 75 11.83 15.01 6.94
N ASN A 76 10.96 14.11 7.41
CA ASN A 76 11.28 12.69 7.55
C ASN A 76 10.63 11.85 6.42
N PRO A 77 11.35 10.87 5.84
CA PRO A 77 10.77 9.99 4.82
C PRO A 77 9.69 9.10 5.45
N ARG A 78 8.47 9.22 4.94
CA ARG A 78 7.30 8.41 5.36
C ARG A 78 6.66 7.64 4.21
N TYR A 79 7.15 7.82 3.00
CA TYR A 79 6.73 7.10 1.82
C TYR A 79 7.94 6.59 1.03
N TYR A 80 7.77 5.48 0.33
CA TYR A 80 8.75 4.99 -0.62
C TYR A 80 8.94 5.97 -1.77
N ALA A 81 10.17 6.06 -2.28
CA ALA A 81 10.54 7.06 -3.28
C ALA A 81 10.01 6.76 -4.69
N LYS A 82 9.72 5.50 -5.02
CA LYS A 82 9.21 5.11 -6.34
C LYS A 82 7.68 5.27 -6.36
N PRO A 83 7.12 6.14 -7.23
CA PRO A 83 5.68 6.22 -7.41
C PRO A 83 5.13 4.97 -8.09
N ILE A 84 3.85 4.72 -7.83
CA ILE A 84 3.05 3.66 -8.42
C ILE A 84 1.96 4.36 -9.24
N GLU A 85 1.91 4.04 -10.53
CA GLU A 85 0.92 4.58 -11.44
C GLU A 85 -0.35 3.72 -11.41
N ASN A 86 -1.51 4.37 -11.29
CA ASN A 86 -2.81 3.75 -11.54
C ASN A 86 -3.59 4.70 -12.45
N ARG A 87 -3.94 4.19 -13.63
CA ARG A 87 -4.54 4.96 -14.73
C ARG A 87 -3.64 6.15 -15.11
N GLU A 88 -3.98 7.37 -14.70
CA GLU A 88 -3.20 8.59 -14.99
C GLU A 88 -2.75 9.31 -13.70
N THR A 89 -2.93 8.67 -12.54
CA THR A 89 -2.55 9.24 -11.24
C THR A 89 -1.40 8.46 -10.63
N GLU A 90 -0.40 9.19 -10.16
CA GLU A 90 0.73 8.62 -9.44
C GLU A 90 0.51 8.70 -7.93
N TYR A 91 0.85 7.61 -7.24
CA TYR A 91 0.72 7.48 -5.80
C TYR A 91 2.06 7.06 -5.18
N LEU A 92 2.36 7.57 -3.99
CA LEU A 92 3.41 7.05 -3.12
C LEU A 92 2.79 6.14 -2.05
N LEU A 93 3.46 5.03 -1.77
CA LEU A 93 3.08 4.09 -0.71
C LEU A 93 3.86 4.40 0.58
N THR A 94 3.17 4.42 1.72
CA THR A 94 3.84 4.63 3.01
C THR A 94 4.87 3.53 3.30
N ASN A 95 5.97 3.89 3.98
CA ASN A 95 6.99 2.93 4.42
C ASN A 95 6.78 2.47 5.89
N GLU A 96 5.71 2.89 6.54
CA GLU A 96 5.39 2.62 7.95
C GLU A 96 4.78 1.21 8.13
N TRP A 97 5.54 0.18 7.78
CA TRP A 97 5.12 -1.22 7.90
C TRP A 97 5.94 -1.95 8.94
N LYS A 98 5.26 -2.54 9.93
CA LYS A 98 5.85 -3.40 10.97
C LYS A 98 5.19 -4.77 10.93
N GLU A 99 5.88 -5.81 11.41
CA GLU A 99 5.39 -7.19 11.23
C GLU A 99 4.01 -7.42 11.85
N TYR A 100 3.66 -6.68 12.91
CA TYR A 100 2.31 -6.74 13.49
C TYR A 100 1.20 -6.22 12.57
N ASN A 101 1.51 -5.47 11.51
CA ASN A 101 0.52 -5.02 10.51
C ASN A 101 0.16 -6.12 9.49
N ARG A 102 0.87 -7.26 9.49
CA ARG A 102 0.69 -8.31 8.47
C ARG A 102 -0.72 -8.86 8.44
N GLU A 103 -1.26 -9.23 9.60
CA GLU A 103 -2.58 -9.84 9.67
C GLU A 103 -3.66 -8.91 9.10
N ASP A 104 -3.63 -7.64 9.51
CA ASP A 104 -4.54 -6.62 9.01
C ASP A 104 -4.45 -6.45 7.48
N PHE A 105 -3.23 -6.40 6.95
CA PHE A 105 -2.99 -6.31 5.51
C PHE A 105 -3.53 -7.52 4.76
N MET A 106 -3.26 -8.74 5.24
CA MET A 106 -3.75 -9.97 4.62
C MET A 106 -5.28 -10.07 4.68
N ASN A 107 -5.89 -9.61 5.76
CA ASN A 107 -7.34 -9.55 5.90
C ASN A 107 -7.96 -8.52 4.95
N TRP A 108 -7.30 -7.38 4.74
CA TRP A 108 -7.72 -6.40 3.75
C TRP A 108 -7.64 -6.97 2.33
N LEU A 109 -6.54 -7.64 1.96
CA LEU A 109 -6.38 -8.27 0.65
C LEU A 109 -7.54 -9.21 0.31
N LYS A 110 -7.86 -10.13 1.23
CA LYS A 110 -8.97 -11.10 1.06
C LYS A 110 -10.33 -10.45 0.84
N ARG A 111 -10.56 -9.26 1.41
CA ARG A 111 -11.86 -8.56 1.32
C ARG A 111 -11.97 -7.66 0.09
N LYS A 112 -10.85 -7.14 -0.41
CA LYS A 112 -10.84 -5.98 -1.31
C LYS A 112 -10.31 -6.28 -2.70
N VAL A 113 -9.45 -7.29 -2.83
CA VAL A 113 -8.89 -7.66 -4.12
C VAL A 113 -9.70 -8.82 -4.67
N SER A 114 -10.43 -8.57 -5.74
CA SER A 114 -11.35 -9.54 -6.33
C SER A 114 -10.65 -10.68 -7.09
N ASP A 115 -9.41 -10.49 -7.56
CA ASP A 115 -8.66 -11.48 -8.33
C ASP A 115 -7.15 -11.33 -8.11
N LEU A 116 -6.56 -12.10 -7.19
CA LEU A 116 -5.12 -12.17 -6.96
C LEU A 116 -4.62 -13.59 -7.20
#